data_AF-A0A5N5KUQ8-F1
#
_entry.id   AF-A0A5N5KUQ8-F1
#
_cell.length_a   1.000
_cell.length_b   1.000
_cell.length_c   1.000
_cell.angle_alpha   90.00
_cell.angle_beta   90.00
_cell.angle_gamma   90.00
#
_symmetry.space_group_name_H-M   'P 1'
#
loop_
_entity.id
_entity.type
_entity.pdbx_description
1 polymer ?
#
loop_
_entity_poly.entity_id
_entity_poly.type
_entity_poly.pdbx_seq_one_letter_code
_entity_poly.pdbx_strand_id
1 'polypeptide(L)'
;MAKTRPGGVISKPKTGKRDLDTYTIRGTTKVVRVFLIMGCCHFGVFDFGLLLSFGFFVFSGVYVVGDCVLMRPSDTGRPSYVAKIEAIEADSRNNVKVRVRWYYRPEESLGGRRQFHGAKELFLSDHYDVQSAHTIEGKCIVHSFKNYTKLENVGAEDYYCRFEYKAATGGFTPDRVAVYCKCEMPYNPDDLMVQCEGCKDWYHPACVDMTIEEAKKLDHFMCSECASDDDVKRSQNGFSASSLADVVDACVFITYDGRREQAPEEMRVQLGGQ
;
A
#
# COMPACT_ATOMS: atom_id res chain seq x y z
N MET A 1 18.60 8.59 -14.03
CA MET A 1 18.22 9.79 -13.26
C MET A 1 19.49 10.50 -12.82
N ALA A 2 19.47 11.83 -12.73
CA ALA A 2 20.64 12.70 -12.81
C ALA A 2 21.83 12.28 -11.91
N LYS A 3 23.00 12.12 -12.54
CA LYS A 3 24.29 11.97 -11.84
C LYS A 3 24.62 13.30 -11.15
N THR A 4 24.77 13.30 -9.83
CA THR A 4 25.42 14.40 -9.09
C THR A 4 26.55 13.84 -8.23
N ARG A 5 27.73 14.47 -8.36
CA ARG A 5 28.98 14.14 -7.65
C ARG A 5 28.88 14.48 -6.15
N PRO A 6 29.63 13.81 -5.27
CA PRO A 6 29.75 14.20 -3.88
C PRO A 6 30.73 15.38 -3.76
N GLY A 7 30.28 16.46 -3.12
CA GLY A 7 31.11 17.61 -2.78
C GLY A 7 30.53 18.26 -1.53
N GLY A 8 31.05 17.86 -0.37
CA GLY A 8 30.67 18.43 0.91
C GLY A 8 31.18 19.86 1.05
N VAL A 9 30.30 20.77 1.48
CA VAL A 9 30.68 22.03 2.11
C VAL A 9 29.71 22.27 3.27
N ILE A 10 30.25 22.22 4.48
CA ILE A 10 29.55 22.58 5.72
C ILE A 10 29.27 24.08 5.69
N SER A 11 27.99 24.48 5.60
CA SER A 11 27.58 25.88 5.76
C SER A 11 27.05 26.13 7.18
N LYS A 12 27.66 27.10 7.86
CA LYS A 12 27.32 27.63 9.20
C LYS A 12 25.84 28.01 9.36
N PRO A 13 25.28 28.03 10.59
CA PRO A 13 23.85 28.28 10.81
C PRO A 13 23.51 29.74 10.51
N LYS A 14 22.57 29.96 9.58
CA LYS A 14 21.93 31.27 9.39
C LYS A 14 20.77 31.39 10.36
N THR A 15 20.85 32.39 11.22
CA THR A 15 19.80 32.83 12.14
C THR A 15 18.56 33.29 11.34
N GLY A 16 17.37 32.78 11.69
CA GLY A 16 16.09 33.24 11.13
C GLY A 16 15.15 32.16 10.58
N LYS A 17 15.38 30.87 10.83
CA LYS A 17 14.42 29.80 10.51
C LYS A 17 13.43 29.60 11.67
N ARG A 18 12.16 29.35 11.34
CA ARG A 18 11.10 29.00 12.30
C ARG A 18 10.49 27.66 11.92
N ASP A 19 10.33 26.79 12.91
CA ASP A 19 9.61 25.53 12.76
C ASP A 19 8.10 25.79 12.82
N LEU A 20 7.36 25.08 11.99
CA LEU A 20 5.90 25.18 11.92
C LEU A 20 5.27 23.83 12.26
N ASP A 21 4.21 23.85 13.07
CA ASP A 21 3.44 22.64 13.39
C ASP A 21 2.52 22.24 12.23
N THR A 22 2.01 23.23 11.49
CA THR A 22 1.07 23.03 10.38
C THR A 22 1.35 24.00 9.23
N TYR A 23 0.98 23.62 8.01
CA TYR A 23 1.02 24.48 6.83
C TYR A 23 -0.21 24.27 5.95
N THR A 24 -0.87 25.34 5.53
CA THR A 24 -1.93 25.30 4.52
C THR A 24 -1.38 25.80 3.20
N ILE A 25 -1.46 24.99 2.14
CA ILE A 25 -1.07 25.45 0.81
C ILE A 25 -2.08 26.51 0.36
N ARG A 26 -1.63 27.77 0.27
CA ARG A 26 -2.45 28.89 -0.20
C ARG A 26 -2.52 28.84 -1.73
N GLY A 27 -3.72 28.75 -2.30
CA GLY A 27 -3.97 29.02 -3.73
C GLY A 27 -3.72 27.88 -4.72
N THR A 28 -3.99 26.62 -4.38
CA THR A 28 -4.01 25.54 -5.38
C THR A 28 -5.25 25.64 -6.27
N THR A 29 -5.13 26.32 -7.41
CA THR A 29 -6.13 26.33 -8.50
C THR A 29 -6.09 25.05 -9.34
N LYS A 30 -5.97 23.87 -8.71
CA LYS A 30 -5.99 22.60 -9.46
C LYS A 30 -7.43 22.19 -9.78
N VAL A 31 -7.84 22.46 -11.01
CA VAL A 31 -9.11 22.04 -11.61
C VAL A 31 -9.01 20.57 -12.00
N VAL A 32 -9.78 19.69 -11.35
CA VAL A 32 -10.00 18.33 -11.86
C VAL A 32 -11.27 18.35 -12.71
N ARG A 33 -11.14 18.09 -14.01
CA ARG A 33 -12.30 17.86 -14.89
C ARG A 33 -12.88 16.49 -14.59
N VAL A 34 -13.90 16.43 -13.75
CA VAL A 34 -14.73 15.23 -13.64
C VAL A 34 -15.66 15.21 -14.86
N PHE A 35 -15.37 14.34 -15.83
CA PHE A 35 -16.36 13.99 -16.85
C PHE A 35 -17.42 13.10 -16.18
N LEU A 36 -18.55 13.68 -15.82
CA LEU A 36 -19.73 12.90 -15.49
C LEU A 36 -20.19 12.23 -16.78
N ILE A 37 -20.02 10.92 -16.87
CA ILE A 37 -20.65 10.11 -17.91
C ILE A 37 -22.15 10.18 -17.60
N MET A 38 -22.88 11.00 -18.34
CA MET A 38 -24.33 11.13 -18.26
C MET A 38 -24.95 9.77 -18.59
N GLY A 39 -25.25 8.98 -17.56
CA GLY A 39 -26.15 7.84 -17.67
C GLY A 39 -27.54 8.37 -17.99
N CYS A 40 -27.96 8.25 -19.25
CA CYS A 40 -29.32 8.52 -19.68
C CYS A 40 -30.29 7.57 -18.97
N CYS A 41 -30.96 8.05 -17.92
CA CYS A 41 -32.22 7.46 -17.48
C CYS A 41 -33.38 8.30 -18.04
N HIS A 42 -34.08 7.70 -18.99
CA HIS A 42 -35.39 8.12 -19.48
C HIS A 42 -36.37 8.23 -18.31
N PHE A 43 -37.05 9.37 -18.14
CA PHE A 43 -38.52 9.47 -18.01
C PHE A 43 -38.95 10.92 -17.78
N GLY A 44 -39.91 11.36 -18.59
CA GLY A 44 -41.01 12.25 -18.19
C GLY A 44 -40.68 13.62 -17.59
N VAL A 45 -40.69 14.64 -18.46
CA VAL A 45 -41.27 15.98 -18.28
C VAL A 45 -41.43 16.44 -16.82
N PHE A 46 -40.52 17.29 -16.32
CA PHE A 46 -40.88 18.42 -15.47
C PHE A 46 -39.76 19.46 -15.54
N ASP A 47 -40.16 20.68 -15.90
CA ASP A 47 -39.33 21.87 -16.03
C ASP A 47 -38.87 22.30 -14.62
N PHE A 48 -37.62 22.02 -14.28
CA PHE A 48 -36.92 22.66 -13.17
C PHE A 48 -35.49 22.95 -13.63
N GLY A 49 -35.16 24.24 -13.64
CA GLY A 49 -33.88 24.77 -14.08
C GLY A 49 -32.72 23.92 -13.59
N LEU A 50 -31.92 23.44 -14.54
CA LEU A 50 -30.69 22.72 -14.32
C LEU A 50 -29.69 23.68 -13.65
N LEU A 51 -29.79 23.82 -12.33
CA LEU A 51 -28.67 24.25 -11.52
C LEU A 51 -27.64 23.13 -11.63
N LEU A 52 -26.77 23.23 -12.65
CA LEU A 52 -25.42 22.68 -12.60
C LEU A 52 -24.75 23.36 -11.42
N SER A 53 -25.00 22.86 -10.23
CA SER A 53 -24.18 23.10 -9.07
C SER A 53 -22.84 22.46 -9.40
N PHE A 54 -21.98 23.22 -10.07
CA PHE A 54 -20.55 22.99 -10.06
C PHE A 54 -20.15 23.04 -8.60
N GLY A 55 -20.15 21.87 -7.96
CA GLY A 55 -19.61 21.71 -6.61
C GLY A 55 -18.12 21.99 -6.69
N PHE A 56 -17.74 23.23 -6.33
CA PHE A 56 -16.35 23.61 -6.17
C PHE A 56 -15.81 22.90 -4.93
N PHE A 57 -14.94 21.90 -5.11
CA PHE A 57 -14.14 21.37 -4.01
C PHE A 57 -12.73 21.97 -4.12
N VAL A 58 -12.46 22.96 -3.26
CA VAL A 58 -11.12 23.52 -3.09
C VAL A 58 -10.38 22.60 -2.10
N PHE A 59 -9.40 21.83 -2.57
CA PHE A 59 -8.48 21.12 -1.67
C PHE A 59 -7.47 22.13 -1.09
N SER A 60 -7.93 23.02 -0.20
CA SER A 60 -7.04 23.67 0.76
C SER A 60 -6.87 22.69 1.94
N GLY A 61 -5.89 21.79 1.83
CA GLY A 61 -5.53 20.90 2.92
C GLY A 61 -4.60 21.59 3.93
N VAL A 62 -4.83 21.38 5.22
CA VAL A 62 -3.83 21.64 6.28
C VAL A 62 -2.91 20.43 6.32
N TYR A 63 -1.60 20.65 6.20
CA TYR A 63 -0.55 19.64 6.22
C TYR A 63 0.23 19.73 7.53
N VAL A 64 0.53 18.58 8.12
CA VAL A 64 1.26 18.46 9.39
C VAL A 64 2.39 17.44 9.29
N VAL A 65 3.33 17.48 10.23
CA VAL A 65 4.38 16.46 10.34
C VAL A 65 3.75 15.08 10.54
N GLY A 66 4.24 14.09 9.81
CA GLY A 66 3.72 12.73 9.78
C GLY A 66 2.76 12.43 8.63
N ASP A 67 2.18 13.45 7.99
CA ASP A 67 1.33 13.27 6.81
C ASP A 67 2.10 12.65 5.63
N CYS A 68 1.40 11.83 4.85
CA CYS A 68 1.87 11.38 3.55
C CYS A 68 1.27 12.26 2.44
N VAL A 69 2.09 12.63 1.47
CA VAL A 69 1.73 13.57 0.41
C VAL A 69 2.18 13.08 -0.96
N LEU A 70 1.40 13.46 -1.96
CA LEU A 70 1.80 13.39 -3.36
C LEU A 70 2.58 14.64 -3.72
N MET A 71 3.72 14.47 -4.38
CA MET A 71 4.59 15.55 -4.82
C MET A 71 4.82 15.48 -6.32
N ARG A 72 4.77 16.65 -6.97
CA ARG A 72 4.91 16.77 -8.41
C ARG A 72 6.30 16.31 -8.84
N PRO A 73 6.41 15.42 -9.85
CA PRO A 73 7.69 15.05 -10.42
C PRO A 73 8.25 16.17 -11.28
N SER A 74 9.58 16.19 -11.46
CA SER A 74 10.22 17.14 -12.38
C SER A 74 9.88 16.84 -13.85
N ASP A 75 9.55 15.59 -14.16
CA ASP A 75 9.14 15.10 -15.47
C ASP A 75 7.64 14.77 -15.45
N THR A 76 6.87 15.43 -16.31
CA THR A 76 5.41 15.30 -16.40
C THR A 76 4.93 13.92 -16.87
N GLY A 77 5.81 13.08 -17.41
CA GLY A 77 5.49 11.71 -17.81
C GLY A 77 5.49 10.70 -16.66
N ARG A 78 5.87 11.12 -15.45
CA ARG A 78 5.98 10.22 -14.29
C ARG A 78 4.79 10.36 -13.35
N PRO A 79 4.43 9.28 -12.63
CA PRO A 79 3.46 9.40 -11.55
C PRO A 79 4.01 10.31 -10.45
N SER A 80 3.10 10.93 -9.68
CA SER A 80 3.49 11.73 -8.52
C SER A 80 4.29 10.91 -7.52
N TYR A 81 5.33 11.54 -6.97
CA TYR A 81 6.15 10.96 -5.93
C TYR A 81 5.37 10.92 -4.62
N VAL A 82 5.61 9.90 -3.81
CA VAL A 82 4.98 9.78 -2.49
C VAL A 82 6.04 10.06 -1.43
N ALA A 83 5.71 10.91 -0.47
CA ALA A 83 6.64 11.28 0.59
C ALA A 83 5.93 11.45 1.94
N LYS A 84 6.64 11.15 3.02
CA LYS A 84 6.21 11.47 4.38
C LYS A 84 6.83 12.80 4.81
N ILE A 85 6.03 13.70 5.37
CA ILE A 85 6.52 14.96 5.94
C ILE A 85 7.19 14.69 7.28
N GLU A 86 8.47 15.02 7.39
CA GLU A 86 9.27 14.85 8.61
C GLU A 86 9.46 16.17 9.37
N ALA A 87 9.48 17.31 8.66
CA ALA A 87 9.49 18.64 9.27
C ALA A 87 8.95 19.69 8.31
N ILE A 88 8.42 20.78 8.85
CA ILE A 88 7.96 21.95 8.10
C ILE A 88 8.71 23.17 8.62
N GLU A 89 9.48 23.82 7.74
CA GLU A 89 10.29 24.99 8.06
C GLU A 89 9.88 26.19 7.21
N ALA A 90 9.79 27.36 7.82
CA ALA A 90 9.65 28.64 7.11
C ALA A 90 10.94 29.45 7.19
N ASP A 91 11.36 30.01 6.05
CA ASP A 91 12.44 31.00 6.02
C ASP A 91 11.98 32.40 6.44
N SER A 92 12.93 33.32 6.58
CA SER A 92 12.66 34.72 6.95
C SER A 92 11.84 35.51 5.92
N ARG A 93 11.64 34.96 4.72
CA ARG A 93 10.81 35.51 3.64
C ARG A 93 9.44 34.81 3.55
N ASN A 94 9.10 33.98 4.54
CA ASN A 94 7.90 33.13 4.59
C ASN A 94 7.79 32.11 3.43
N ASN A 95 8.90 31.75 2.77
CA ASN A 95 8.90 30.59 1.89
C ASN A 95 8.92 29.34 2.76
N VAL A 96 7.96 28.45 2.51
CA VAL A 96 7.83 27.22 3.28
C VAL A 96 8.48 26.07 2.54
N LYS A 97 9.33 25.36 3.27
CA LYS A 97 10.01 24.14 2.85
C LYS A 97 9.57 23.00 3.74
N VAL A 98 9.51 21.82 3.17
CA VAL A 98 9.20 20.58 3.87
C VAL A 98 10.41 19.67 3.78
N ARG A 99 10.87 19.16 4.93
CA ARG A 99 11.78 18.03 4.96
C ARG A 99 10.93 16.77 4.83
N VAL A 100 11.27 15.93 3.86
CA VAL A 100 10.49 14.75 3.52
C VAL A 100 11.35 13.50 3.54
N ARG A 101 10.69 12.37 3.79
CA ARG A 101 11.24 11.02 3.63
C ARG A 101 10.53 10.34 2.46
N TRP A 102 11.28 9.88 1.47
CA TRP A 102 10.71 9.37 0.24
C TRP A 102 10.18 7.95 0.39
N TYR A 103 9.01 7.71 -0.19
CA TYR A 103 8.56 6.37 -0.55
C TYR A 103 8.99 6.07 -1.99
N TYR A 104 9.51 4.87 -2.20
CA TYR A 104 9.88 4.37 -3.53
C TYR A 104 8.81 3.41 -4.03
N ARG A 105 8.48 3.52 -5.31
CA ARG A 105 7.69 2.49 -5.99
C ARG A 105 8.58 1.28 -6.31
N PRO A 106 8.01 0.07 -6.43
CA PRO A 106 8.76 -1.12 -6.83
C PRO A 106 9.63 -0.93 -8.08
N GLU A 107 9.10 -0.30 -9.11
CA GLU A 107 9.81 0.03 -10.36
C GLU A 107 10.97 1.02 -10.20
N GLU A 108 11.03 1.76 -9.10
CA GLU A 108 12.12 2.71 -8.79
C GLU A 108 13.22 2.07 -7.94
N SER A 109 12.98 0.88 -7.39
CA SER A 109 13.97 0.11 -6.64
C SER A 109 15.00 -0.54 -7.56
N LEU A 110 16.19 -0.85 -7.05
CA LEU A 110 17.24 -1.51 -7.84
C LEU A 110 16.84 -2.90 -8.35
N GLY A 111 15.98 -3.63 -7.62
CA GLY A 111 15.47 -4.94 -8.01
C GLY A 111 14.26 -4.89 -8.94
N GLY A 112 13.68 -3.72 -9.16
CA GLY A 112 12.47 -3.53 -9.95
C GLY A 112 11.21 -4.15 -9.32
N ARG A 113 10.12 -4.11 -10.09
CA ARG A 113 8.85 -4.72 -9.69
C ARG A 113 8.91 -6.24 -9.85
N ARG A 114 8.42 -6.97 -8.84
CA ARG A 114 8.28 -8.42 -8.81
C ARG A 114 6.81 -8.79 -8.74
N GLN A 115 6.52 -10.06 -9.01
CA GLN A 115 5.14 -10.56 -9.08
C GLN A 115 4.38 -10.43 -7.75
N PHE A 116 5.06 -10.49 -6.61
CA PHE A 116 4.42 -10.34 -5.31
C PHE A 116 4.20 -8.87 -4.88
N HIS A 117 4.68 -7.90 -5.67
CA HIS A 117 4.50 -6.48 -5.38
C HIS A 117 3.14 -5.99 -5.88
N GLY A 118 2.30 -5.55 -4.95
CA GLY A 118 0.99 -4.99 -5.28
C GLY A 118 1.08 -3.65 -6.02
N ALA A 119 0.04 -3.29 -6.75
CA ALA A 119 -0.08 -2.08 -7.56
C ALA A 119 0.06 -0.80 -6.72
N LYS A 120 -0.39 -0.86 -5.47
CA LYS A 120 -0.35 0.25 -4.48
C LYS A 120 0.79 0.14 -3.48
N GLU A 121 1.75 -0.77 -3.71
CA GLU A 121 2.88 -0.97 -2.82
C GLU A 121 3.92 0.15 -2.93
N LEU A 122 4.43 0.57 -1.78
CA LEU A 122 5.51 1.54 -1.63
C LEU A 122 6.53 1.02 -0.61
N PHE A 123 7.76 1.50 -0.73
CA PHE A 123 8.85 1.19 0.20
C PHE A 123 9.33 2.44 0.92
N LEU A 124 9.30 2.43 2.25
CA LEU A 124 9.76 3.56 3.05
C LEU A 124 11.29 3.62 3.03
N SER A 125 11.86 4.59 2.32
CA SER A 125 13.31 4.63 2.13
C SER A 125 14.07 5.33 3.26
N ASP A 126 15.38 5.19 3.30
CA ASP A 126 16.30 6.03 4.08
C ASP A 126 16.69 7.35 3.35
N HIS A 127 16.03 7.66 2.23
CA HIS A 127 16.29 8.87 1.45
C HIS A 127 15.45 10.05 1.96
N TYR A 128 16.15 11.06 2.50
CA TYR A 128 15.57 12.33 2.94
C TYR A 128 15.95 13.46 2.01
N ASP A 129 15.02 14.41 1.83
CA ASP A 129 15.26 15.62 1.03
C ASP A 129 14.49 16.82 1.60
N VAL A 130 14.80 18.02 1.12
CA VAL A 130 14.09 19.26 1.45
C VAL A 130 13.48 19.85 0.17
N GLN A 131 12.16 19.91 0.14
CA GLN A 131 11.39 20.37 -1.03
C GLN A 131 10.58 21.61 -0.71
N SER A 132 10.20 22.38 -1.73
CA SER A 132 9.25 23.48 -1.55
C SER A 132 7.85 22.93 -1.30
N ALA A 133 7.12 23.50 -0.35
CA ALA A 133 5.73 23.10 -0.09
C ALA A 133 4.80 23.27 -1.30
N HIS A 134 5.16 24.10 -2.27
CA HIS A 134 4.41 24.28 -3.53
C HIS A 134 4.44 23.06 -4.47
N THR A 135 5.37 22.12 -4.24
CA THR A 135 5.46 20.88 -5.03
C THR A 135 4.43 19.85 -4.59
N ILE A 136 3.81 20.02 -3.41
CA ILE A 136 2.76 19.14 -2.90
C ILE A 136 1.50 19.29 -3.75
N GLU A 137 0.98 18.17 -4.23
CA GLU A 137 -0.20 18.10 -5.09
C GLU A 137 -1.46 17.73 -4.32
N GLY A 138 -1.31 16.96 -3.25
CA GLY A 138 -2.40 16.50 -2.39
C GLY A 138 -1.90 15.61 -1.25
N LYS A 139 -2.82 15.22 -0.36
CA LYS A 139 -2.57 14.20 0.67
C LYS A 139 -2.86 12.82 0.11
N CYS A 140 -2.13 11.82 0.61
CA CYS A 140 -2.42 10.41 0.40
C CYS A 140 -2.28 9.65 1.72
N ILE A 141 -2.72 8.39 1.75
CA ILE A 141 -2.62 7.54 2.93
C ILE A 141 -1.72 6.36 2.60
N VAL A 142 -0.67 6.16 3.40
CA VAL A 142 0.18 4.97 3.33
C VAL A 142 -0.13 4.10 4.54
N HIS A 143 -0.93 3.06 4.31
CA HIS A 143 -1.36 2.12 5.33
C HIS A 143 -0.24 1.15 5.70
N SER A 144 -0.31 0.59 6.90
CA SER A 144 0.37 -0.68 7.17
C SER A 144 -0.27 -1.78 6.34
N PHE A 145 0.48 -2.82 5.98
CA PHE A 145 -0.04 -3.95 5.21
C PHE A 145 -1.33 -4.52 5.79
N LYS A 146 -1.34 -4.73 7.11
CA LYS A 146 -2.49 -5.26 7.87
C LYS A 146 -3.74 -4.39 7.82
N ASN A 147 -3.58 -3.07 7.68
CA ASN A 147 -4.72 -2.16 7.57
C ASN A 147 -5.21 -2.07 6.13
N TYR A 148 -4.29 -2.07 5.17
CA TYR A 148 -4.62 -2.05 3.75
C TYR A 148 -5.47 -3.27 3.34
N THR A 149 -5.08 -4.49 3.78
CA THR A 149 -5.81 -5.73 3.47
C THR A 149 -7.22 -5.79 4.07
N LYS A 150 -7.58 -4.85 4.96
CA LYS A 150 -8.91 -4.76 5.58
C LYS A 150 -9.79 -3.69 4.96
N LEU A 151 -9.28 -2.93 3.98
CA LEU A 151 -10.08 -1.93 3.29
C LEU A 151 -11.13 -2.62 2.43
N GLU A 152 -12.39 -2.23 2.59
CA GLU A 152 -13.47 -2.70 1.72
C GLU A 152 -13.30 -2.20 0.29
N ASN A 153 -12.81 -0.97 0.13
CA ASN A 153 -12.56 -0.33 -1.16
C ASN A 153 -11.23 0.43 -1.11
N VAL A 154 -10.35 0.15 -2.07
CA VAL A 154 -9.06 0.83 -2.21
C VAL A 154 -9.23 2.07 -3.10
N GLY A 155 -9.00 3.25 -2.54
CA GLY A 155 -9.07 4.51 -3.26
C GLY A 155 -7.83 4.80 -4.13
N ALA A 156 -7.91 5.87 -4.92
CA ALA A 156 -6.78 6.34 -5.73
C ALA A 156 -5.57 6.73 -4.87
N GLU A 157 -5.85 7.31 -3.69
CA GLU A 157 -4.88 7.86 -2.73
C GLU A 157 -4.48 6.88 -1.62
N ASP A 158 -4.97 5.65 -1.66
CA ASP A 158 -4.61 4.59 -0.72
C ASP A 158 -3.42 3.80 -1.25
N TYR A 159 -2.38 3.75 -0.43
CA TYR A 159 -1.16 2.99 -0.64
C TYR A 159 -0.87 2.12 0.57
N TYR A 160 0.06 1.19 0.45
CA TYR A 160 0.57 0.46 1.61
C TYR A 160 2.08 0.31 1.58
N CYS A 161 2.64 0.16 2.77
CA CYS A 161 4.06 -0.09 2.96
C CYS A 161 4.25 -1.23 3.95
N ARG A 162 5.08 -2.20 3.57
CA ARG A 162 5.49 -3.33 4.42
C ARG A 162 7.00 -3.51 4.51
N PHE A 163 7.75 -2.80 3.68
CA PHE A 163 9.21 -2.84 3.68
C PHE A 163 9.81 -1.44 3.84
N GLU A 164 10.89 -1.37 4.61
CA GLU A 164 11.85 -0.29 4.48
C GLU A 164 12.86 -0.61 3.38
N TYR A 165 13.38 0.44 2.73
CA TYR A 165 14.31 0.33 1.61
C TYR A 165 15.55 1.18 1.82
N LYS A 166 16.73 0.58 1.64
CA LYS A 166 18.02 1.28 1.68
C LYS A 166 18.38 1.75 0.28
N ALA A 167 18.14 3.02 -0.02
CA ALA A 167 18.23 3.56 -1.38
C ALA A 167 19.64 3.41 -1.99
N ALA A 168 20.68 3.44 -1.16
CA ALA A 168 22.07 3.29 -1.62
C ALA A 168 22.46 1.84 -1.94
N THR A 169 21.93 0.85 -1.20
CA THR A 169 22.36 -0.55 -1.32
C THR A 169 21.33 -1.46 -1.98
N GLY A 170 20.08 -1.02 -2.11
CA GLY A 170 18.97 -1.85 -2.57
C GLY A 170 18.45 -2.84 -1.52
N GLY A 171 18.90 -2.73 -0.27
CA GLY A 171 18.51 -3.65 0.80
C GLY A 171 17.09 -3.39 1.30
N PHE A 172 16.40 -4.45 1.73
CA PHE A 172 15.05 -4.38 2.29
C PHE A 172 15.03 -4.82 3.76
N THR A 173 14.13 -4.21 4.53
CA THR A 173 13.84 -4.61 5.91
C THR A 173 12.32 -4.78 6.10
N PRO A 174 11.83 -5.88 6.69
CA PRO A 174 12.60 -7.05 7.11
C PRO A 174 13.22 -7.78 5.91
N ASP A 175 14.33 -8.47 6.16
CA ASP A 175 15.01 -9.29 5.17
C ASP A 175 14.30 -10.62 4.95
N ARG A 176 13.39 -11.03 5.85
CA ARG A 176 12.58 -12.24 5.76
C ARG A 176 11.10 -11.91 5.70
N VAL A 177 10.38 -12.63 4.86
CA VAL A 177 8.95 -12.41 4.61
C VAL A 177 8.24 -13.74 4.57
N ALA A 178 7.06 -13.78 5.17
CA ALA A 178 6.11 -14.87 5.05
C ALA A 178 5.86 -15.23 3.59
N VAL A 179 5.91 -16.52 3.27
CA VAL A 179 5.55 -17.03 1.96
C VAL A 179 4.43 -18.06 2.04
N TYR A 180 3.67 -18.15 0.98
CA TYR A 180 2.48 -18.99 0.87
C TYR A 180 2.48 -19.71 -0.46
N CYS A 181 1.57 -20.68 -0.58
CA CYS A 181 1.32 -21.46 -1.78
C CYS A 181 2.54 -22.31 -2.20
N LYS A 182 2.34 -23.15 -3.22
CA LYS A 182 3.39 -23.96 -3.85
C LYS A 182 4.45 -23.12 -4.57
N CYS A 183 4.12 -21.88 -4.91
CA CYS A 183 5.08 -20.96 -5.53
C CYS A 183 6.02 -20.32 -4.50
N GLU A 184 5.77 -20.50 -3.20
CA GLU A 184 6.55 -19.95 -2.10
C GLU A 184 6.78 -18.44 -2.24
N MET A 185 5.73 -17.69 -2.53
CA MET A 185 5.82 -16.24 -2.75
C MET A 185 5.17 -15.46 -1.60
N PRO A 186 5.67 -14.25 -1.29
CA PRO A 186 4.95 -13.34 -0.40
C PRO A 186 3.56 -13.01 -0.93
N TYR A 187 2.61 -12.80 -0.03
CA TYR A 187 1.23 -12.49 -0.42
C TYR A 187 1.14 -11.15 -1.17
N ASN A 188 0.56 -11.16 -2.37
CA ASN A 188 0.18 -9.95 -3.08
C ASN A 188 -1.30 -9.63 -2.79
N PRO A 189 -1.64 -8.47 -2.19
CA PRO A 189 -3.02 -8.14 -1.85
C PRO A 189 -3.96 -7.94 -3.05
N ASP A 190 -3.40 -7.86 -4.27
CA ASP A 190 -4.20 -7.76 -5.50
C ASP A 190 -4.57 -9.14 -6.07
N ASP A 191 -3.93 -10.21 -5.60
CA ASP A 191 -4.13 -11.57 -6.09
C ASP A 191 -5.06 -12.37 -5.17
N LEU A 192 -6.05 -13.04 -5.75
CA LEU A 192 -6.96 -13.91 -5.00
C LEU A 192 -6.24 -15.16 -4.52
N MET A 193 -6.45 -15.53 -3.26
CA MET A 193 -6.01 -16.81 -2.70
C MET A 193 -7.16 -17.54 -2.00
N VAL A 194 -7.09 -18.87 -1.98
CA VAL A 194 -8.01 -19.76 -1.25
C VAL A 194 -7.26 -20.52 -0.16
N GLN A 195 -7.90 -20.70 0.99
CA GLN A 195 -7.29 -21.41 2.12
C GLN A 195 -7.71 -22.89 2.12
N CYS A 196 -6.75 -23.79 2.28
CA CYS A 196 -7.02 -25.22 2.45
C CYS A 196 -7.55 -25.49 3.87
N GLU A 197 -8.63 -26.27 4.00
CA GLU A 197 -9.19 -26.61 5.31
C GLU A 197 -8.32 -27.56 6.14
N GLY A 198 -7.53 -28.41 5.46
CA GLY A 198 -6.63 -29.37 6.11
C GLY A 198 -5.37 -28.71 6.65
N CYS A 199 -4.52 -28.16 5.77
CA CYS A 199 -3.22 -27.60 6.16
C CYS A 199 -3.25 -26.11 6.55
N LYS A 200 -4.37 -25.42 6.35
CA LYS A 200 -4.54 -23.97 6.63
C LYS A 200 -3.61 -23.03 5.84
N ASP A 201 -2.87 -23.57 4.86
CA ASP A 201 -2.05 -22.81 3.91
C ASP A 201 -2.93 -22.20 2.80
N TRP A 202 -2.41 -21.16 2.14
CA TRP A 202 -3.10 -20.35 1.14
C TRP A 202 -2.55 -20.63 -0.25
N TYR A 203 -3.45 -20.71 -1.23
CA TYR A 203 -3.09 -21.05 -2.60
C TYR A 203 -3.69 -20.08 -3.60
N HIS A 204 -2.90 -19.66 -4.59
CA HIS A 204 -3.44 -19.02 -5.77
C HIS A 204 -4.26 -20.04 -6.57
N PRO A 205 -5.47 -19.72 -7.05
CA PRO A 205 -6.28 -20.63 -7.86
C PRO A 205 -5.49 -21.23 -9.04
N ALA A 206 -4.73 -20.39 -9.75
CA ALA A 206 -3.91 -20.83 -10.88
C ALA A 206 -2.80 -21.84 -10.50
N CYS A 207 -2.29 -21.81 -9.26
CA CYS A 207 -1.28 -22.76 -8.79
C CYS A 207 -1.85 -24.13 -8.37
N VAL A 208 -3.18 -24.24 -8.29
CA VAL A 208 -3.91 -25.47 -7.97
C VAL A 208 -4.90 -25.84 -9.08
N ASP A 209 -4.57 -25.43 -10.31
CA ASP A 209 -5.32 -25.74 -11.55
C ASP A 209 -6.81 -25.35 -11.49
N MET A 210 -7.07 -24.17 -10.91
CA MET A 210 -8.41 -23.64 -10.72
C MET A 210 -8.53 -22.22 -11.27
N THR A 211 -9.69 -21.90 -11.84
CA THR A 211 -10.01 -20.53 -12.29
C THR A 211 -10.44 -19.64 -11.12
N ILE A 212 -10.37 -18.32 -11.31
CA ILE A 212 -10.82 -17.36 -10.30
C ILE A 212 -12.35 -17.49 -10.07
N GLU A 213 -13.10 -17.78 -11.13
CA GLU A 213 -14.56 -17.94 -11.09
C GLU A 213 -14.96 -19.21 -10.31
N GLU A 214 -14.22 -20.29 -10.46
CA GLU A 214 -14.40 -21.52 -9.67
C GLU A 214 -14.03 -21.27 -8.21
N ALA A 215 -12.89 -20.65 -7.96
CA ALA A 215 -12.43 -20.33 -6.61
C ALA A 215 -13.45 -19.49 -5.82
N LYS A 216 -14.10 -18.53 -6.48
CA LYS A 216 -15.15 -17.69 -5.87
C LYS A 216 -16.45 -18.43 -5.54
N LYS A 217 -16.68 -19.61 -6.12
CA LYS A 217 -17.90 -20.42 -5.92
C LYS A 217 -17.68 -21.59 -4.97
N LEU A 218 -16.46 -21.80 -4.47
CA LEU A 218 -16.16 -22.88 -3.55
C LEU A 218 -16.59 -22.53 -2.14
N ASP A 219 -17.35 -23.43 -1.53
CA ASP A 219 -17.68 -23.36 -0.10
C ASP A 219 -16.54 -23.93 0.76
N HIS A 220 -15.91 -25.02 0.29
CA HIS A 220 -14.84 -25.73 0.97
C HIS A 220 -13.71 -26.07 -0.02
N PHE A 221 -12.46 -25.85 0.38
CA PHE A 221 -11.29 -26.16 -0.44
C PHE A 221 -10.31 -27.07 0.31
N MET A 222 -9.89 -28.16 -0.34
CA MET A 222 -8.80 -29.01 0.12
C MET A 222 -7.73 -29.09 -0.96
N CYS A 223 -6.46 -28.90 -0.57
CA CYS A 223 -5.35 -28.99 -1.50
C CYS A 223 -5.06 -30.46 -1.87
N SER A 224 -4.32 -30.65 -2.96
CA SER A 224 -3.97 -31.99 -3.49
C SER A 224 -3.26 -32.89 -2.46
N GLU A 225 -2.45 -32.31 -1.57
CA GLU A 225 -1.71 -33.06 -0.55
C GLU A 225 -2.64 -33.55 0.57
N CYS A 226 -3.57 -32.71 1.04
CA CYS A 226 -4.55 -33.11 2.05
C CYS A 226 -5.61 -34.07 1.49
N ALA A 227 -6.02 -33.87 0.23
CA ALA A 227 -6.99 -34.75 -0.42
C ALA A 227 -6.46 -36.19 -0.57
N SER A 228 -5.16 -36.36 -0.84
CA SER A 228 -4.54 -37.70 -0.89
C SER A 228 -4.35 -38.35 0.48
N ASP A 229 -4.27 -37.56 1.55
CA ASP A 229 -4.13 -38.07 2.93
C ASP A 229 -5.48 -38.51 3.53
N ASP A 230 -6.60 -37.96 3.07
CA ASP A 230 -7.94 -38.36 3.50
C ASP A 230 -8.32 -39.78 3.04
N ASP A 231 -7.84 -40.21 1.87
CA ASP A 231 -7.99 -41.59 1.40
C ASP A 231 -7.26 -42.60 2.30
N VAL A 232 -6.22 -42.14 3.02
CA VAL A 232 -5.47 -42.96 4.00
C VAL A 232 -6.12 -42.92 5.39
N LYS A 233 -6.69 -41.78 5.79
CA LYS A 233 -7.30 -41.58 7.13
C LYS A 233 -8.76 -42.06 7.26
N ARG A 234 -9.46 -42.37 6.16
CA ARG A 234 -10.78 -43.04 6.21
C ARG A 234 -10.73 -44.48 6.78
N SER A 235 -9.54 -44.97 7.16
CA SER A 235 -9.38 -46.18 7.96
C SER A 235 -9.09 -45.96 9.46
N GLN A 236 -8.94 -44.73 9.98
CA GLN A 236 -8.73 -44.52 11.42
C GLN A 236 -9.42 -43.25 11.94
N ASN A 237 -10.64 -43.43 12.47
CA ASN A 237 -11.38 -42.45 13.27
C ASN A 237 -10.62 -42.07 14.58
N GLY A 238 -10.79 -40.81 15.02
CA GLY A 238 -10.89 -40.47 16.46
C GLY A 238 -10.07 -39.27 16.97
N PHE A 239 -10.77 -38.19 17.34
CA PHE A 239 -10.56 -37.25 18.49
C PHE A 239 -9.12 -36.99 19.02
N SER A 240 -8.66 -35.77 19.30
CA SER A 240 -9.19 -34.82 20.31
C SER A 240 -8.41 -33.49 20.28
N ALA A 241 -9.05 -32.42 20.75
CA ALA A 241 -8.48 -31.09 20.96
C ALA A 241 -7.53 -31.01 22.17
N SER A 242 -6.56 -30.09 22.14
CA SER A 242 -6.09 -29.38 23.34
C SER A 242 -5.42 -28.05 23.01
N SER A 243 -5.64 -27.09 23.92
CA SER A 243 -5.18 -25.70 23.95
C SER A 243 -3.77 -25.53 24.51
N LEU A 244 -3.06 -24.45 24.14
CA LEU A 244 -2.56 -23.43 25.08
C LEU A 244 -1.83 -22.30 24.34
N ALA A 245 -1.99 -21.09 24.85
CA ALA A 245 -1.49 -19.83 24.30
C ALA A 245 0.01 -19.61 24.57
N ASP A 246 0.74 -18.95 23.65
CA ASP A 246 1.28 -17.59 23.86
C ASP A 246 2.19 -17.06 22.71
N VAL A 247 1.83 -15.87 22.21
CA VAL A 247 2.60 -14.79 21.52
C VAL A 247 3.61 -15.11 20.40
N VAL A 248 3.24 -14.83 19.14
CA VAL A 248 3.95 -13.97 18.15
C VAL A 248 3.02 -13.55 16.98
N ASP A 249 3.40 -12.47 16.29
CA ASP A 249 2.62 -11.55 15.45
C ASP A 249 1.69 -12.17 14.37
N ALA A 250 0.38 -11.94 14.52
CA ALA A 250 -0.65 -12.47 13.64
C ALA A 250 -1.03 -11.49 12.50
N CYS A 251 -0.74 -11.90 11.26
CA CYS A 251 -1.48 -11.42 10.09
C CYS A 251 -2.89 -12.03 10.13
N VAL A 252 -3.89 -11.17 10.18
CA VAL A 252 -5.31 -11.52 10.14
C VAL A 252 -5.75 -11.33 8.70
N PHE A 253 -6.18 -12.40 8.04
CA PHE A 253 -6.67 -12.37 6.66
C PHE A 253 -8.20 -12.52 6.64
N ILE A 254 -8.83 -11.94 5.63
CA ILE A 254 -10.28 -12.02 5.43
C ILE A 254 -10.55 -13.23 4.54
N THR A 255 -11.16 -14.26 5.10
CA THR A 255 -11.85 -15.30 4.32
C THR A 255 -13.23 -14.78 3.89
N TYR A 256 -13.81 -15.42 2.87
CA TYR A 256 -15.06 -15.02 2.18
C TYR A 256 -16.29 -14.87 3.10
N ASP A 257 -16.22 -15.40 4.32
CA ASP A 257 -17.25 -15.39 5.36
C ASP A 257 -17.06 -14.29 6.43
N GLY A 258 -16.06 -13.40 6.27
CA GLY A 258 -15.84 -12.27 7.19
C GLY A 258 -15.41 -12.67 8.61
N ARG A 259 -15.05 -13.94 8.82
CA ARG A 259 -14.46 -14.41 10.08
C ARG A 259 -12.95 -14.26 10.04
N ARG A 260 -12.41 -13.84 11.18
CA ARG A 260 -10.98 -13.62 11.40
C ARG A 260 -10.35 -14.96 11.77
N GLU A 261 -9.43 -15.47 10.96
CA GLU A 261 -8.57 -16.59 11.37
C GLU A 261 -7.09 -16.16 11.42
N GLN A 262 -6.41 -16.64 12.46
CA GLN A 262 -4.97 -16.49 12.68
C GLN A 262 -4.20 -17.37 11.68
N ALA A 263 -3.12 -16.83 11.11
CA ALA A 263 -2.18 -17.61 10.32
C ALA A 263 -1.59 -18.80 11.14
N PRO A 264 -1.31 -19.95 10.51
CA PRO A 264 -0.77 -21.12 11.19
C PRO A 264 0.62 -20.86 11.80
N GLU A 265 0.93 -21.62 12.86
CA GLU A 265 2.04 -21.41 13.81
C GLU A 265 3.45 -21.58 13.20
N GLU A 266 3.56 -22.23 12.02
CA GLU A 266 4.82 -22.39 11.28
C GLU A 266 4.76 -21.65 9.94
N MET A 267 5.16 -20.38 9.94
CA MET A 267 5.20 -19.55 8.75
C MET A 267 6.49 -19.84 7.96
N ARG A 268 6.38 -20.38 6.74
CA ARG A 268 7.52 -20.45 5.82
C ARG A 268 7.99 -19.03 5.51
N VAL A 269 9.29 -18.78 5.56
CA VAL A 269 9.87 -17.46 5.29
C VAL A 269 10.95 -17.53 4.21
N GLN A 270 10.98 -16.53 3.33
CA GLN A 270 12.04 -16.36 2.34
C GLN A 270 12.68 -14.97 2.44
N LEU A 271 13.85 -14.81 1.82
CA LEU A 271 14.54 -13.53 1.78
C LEU A 271 13.78 -12.53 0.89
N GLY A 272 13.28 -11.44 1.47
CA GLY A 272 12.44 -10.43 0.80
C GLY A 272 13.13 -9.63 -0.31
N GLY A 273 14.40 -9.90 -0.58
CA GLY A 273 15.24 -9.14 -1.52
C GLY A 273 15.78 -9.91 -2.74
N GLN A 274 15.51 -11.21 -2.92
CA GLN A 274 16.07 -12.01 -4.05
C GLN A 274 15.09 -12.32 -5.16
#